data_AF-A0A2E0QVR2-F1
#
_entry.id   AF-A0A2E0QVR2-F1
#
_cell.length_a   1.000
_cell.length_b   1.000
_cell.length_c   1.000
_cell.angle_alpha   90.00
_cell.angle_beta   90.00
_cell.angle_gamma   90.00
#
_symmetry.space_group_name_H-M   'P 1'
#
loop_
_entity.id
_entity.type
_entity.pdbx_description
1 polymer ?
#
loop_
_entity_poly.entity_id
_entity_poly.type
_entity_poly.pdbx_seq_one_letter_code
_entity_poly.pdbx_strand_id
1 'polypeptide(L)'
;MKNMPLTMIELAVSHDDISEMSDRMQSGIIDICTENAVSIALRKRVKSEYTPQIYFAPNHNACELRIAGEWLVLPSTVYWWLRKIESGAAAKPSVFSIAIYLQVLKDNEIPSARTDR
;
A
#
# COMPACT_ATOMS: atom_id res chain seq x y z
N MET A 1 10.25 8.65 -14.61
CA MET A 1 9.89 9.81 -13.76
C MET A 1 10.90 9.98 -12.62
N LYS A 2 12.20 10.02 -12.94
CA LYS A 2 13.26 10.20 -11.94
C LYS A 2 13.24 11.66 -11.47
N ASN A 3 13.14 11.92 -10.16
CA ASN A 3 13.15 13.22 -9.45
C ASN A 3 11.80 13.74 -8.89
N MET A 4 10.75 12.92 -8.83
CA MET A 4 9.53 13.33 -8.11
C MET A 4 9.71 13.25 -6.60
N PRO A 5 9.24 14.25 -5.84
CA PRO A 5 9.40 14.27 -4.39
C PRO A 5 8.63 13.12 -3.75
N LEU A 6 9.33 12.35 -2.92
CA LEU A 6 8.74 11.36 -2.02
C LEU A 6 8.32 12.06 -0.74
N THR A 7 7.21 11.61 -0.18
CA THR A 7 6.77 11.95 1.17
C THR A 7 6.52 10.68 1.96
N MET A 8 6.68 10.76 3.28
CA MET A 8 6.25 9.72 4.18
C MET A 8 4.78 9.92 4.51
N ILE A 9 4.00 8.82 4.50
CA ILE A 9 2.62 8.80 4.99
C ILE A 9 2.42 7.63 5.95
N GLU A 10 1.50 7.81 6.90
CA GLU A 10 1.02 6.71 7.74
C GLU A 10 -0.17 6.03 7.05
N LEU A 11 0.06 4.88 6.42
CA LEU A 11 -0.98 4.08 5.82
C LEU A 11 -1.66 3.21 6.87
N ALA A 12 -2.88 3.57 7.26
CA ALA A 12 -3.74 2.70 8.04
C ALA A 12 -4.41 1.66 7.15
N VAL A 13 -4.22 0.39 7.49
CA VAL A 13 -4.99 -0.75 6.98
C VAL A 13 -6.06 -1.08 8.01
N SER A 14 -7.31 -0.82 7.63
CA SER A 14 -8.49 -0.94 8.47
C SER A 14 -9.15 -2.32 8.39
N HIS A 15 -10.15 -2.55 9.24
CA HIS A 15 -11.02 -3.73 9.13
C HIS A 15 -11.75 -3.78 7.78
N ASP A 16 -12.18 -2.64 7.27
CA ASP A 16 -12.91 -2.56 6.00
C ASP A 16 -11.99 -2.95 4.83
N ASP A 17 -10.72 -2.55 4.86
CA ASP A 17 -9.74 -2.94 3.84
C ASP A 17 -9.47 -4.45 3.84
N ILE A 18 -9.44 -5.05 5.04
CA ILE A 18 -9.27 -6.50 5.24
C ILE A 18 -10.51 -7.26 4.77
N SER A 19 -11.71 -6.78 5.09
CA SER A 19 -12.96 -7.38 4.63
C SER A 19 -13.05 -7.34 3.11
N GLU A 20 -12.74 -6.19 2.50
CA GLU A 20 -12.73 -6.02 1.05
C GLU A 20 -11.73 -6.97 0.37
N MET A 21 -10.54 -7.18 0.96
CA MET A 21 -9.59 -8.20 0.50
C MET A 21 -10.21 -9.60 0.55
N SER A 22 -10.81 -9.98 1.68
CA SER A 22 -11.44 -11.29 1.85
C SER A 22 -12.59 -11.54 0.87
N ASP A 23 -13.43 -10.53 0.64
CA ASP A 23 -14.55 -10.60 -0.30
C ASP A 23 -14.06 -10.81 -1.74
N ARG A 24 -13.01 -10.09 -2.13
CA ARG A 24 -12.38 -10.26 -3.46
C ARG A 24 -11.78 -11.64 -3.64
N MET A 25 -11.04 -12.13 -2.64
CA MET A 25 -10.47 -13.48 -2.65
C MET A 25 -11.54 -14.57 -2.83
N GLN A 26 -12.70 -14.40 -2.20
CA GLN A 26 -13.83 -15.33 -2.34
C GLN A 26 -14.53 -15.23 -3.71
N SER A 27 -14.49 -14.07 -4.35
CA SER A 27 -15.15 -13.83 -5.65
C SER A 27 -14.44 -14.48 -6.86
N GLY A 28 -13.23 -15.02 -6.67
CA GLY A 28 -12.44 -15.66 -7.74
C GLY A 28 -11.78 -14.68 -8.72
N ILE A 29 -11.93 -13.38 -8.50
CA ILE A 29 -11.10 -12.33 -9.11
C ILE A 29 -9.88 -12.22 -8.20
N ILE A 30 -8.73 -12.78 -8.62
CA ILE A 30 -7.50 -12.73 -7.82
C ILE A 30 -6.35 -12.18 -8.67
N ASP A 31 -5.88 -10.99 -8.31
CA ASP A 31 -4.48 -10.60 -8.47
C ASP A 31 -3.92 -10.22 -7.09
N ILE A 32 -3.07 -11.10 -6.54
CA ILE A 32 -2.47 -10.95 -5.20
C ILE A 32 -1.76 -9.60 -5.04
N CYS A 33 -1.33 -9.01 -6.15
CA CYS A 33 -0.58 -7.76 -6.17
C CYS A 33 -1.49 -6.54 -6.00
N THR A 34 -2.73 -6.59 -6.50
CA THR A 34 -3.66 -5.45 -6.46
C THR A 34 -4.76 -5.59 -5.41
N GLU A 35 -4.96 -6.78 -4.86
CA GLU A 35 -6.13 -7.09 -4.03
C GLU A 35 -5.81 -7.45 -2.58
N ASN A 36 -4.58 -7.24 -2.12
CA ASN A 36 -4.28 -7.34 -0.69
C ASN A 36 -4.75 -6.08 0.06
N ALA A 37 -4.96 -6.18 1.38
CA ALA A 37 -5.49 -5.06 2.16
C ALA A 37 -4.58 -3.82 2.14
N VAL A 38 -3.27 -3.98 1.95
CA VAL A 38 -2.32 -2.85 1.87
C VAL A 38 -2.48 -2.11 0.53
N SER A 39 -2.64 -2.82 -0.58
CA SER A 39 -2.92 -2.19 -1.89
C SER A 39 -4.31 -1.54 -1.92
N ILE A 40 -5.31 -2.16 -1.27
CA ILE A 40 -6.66 -1.58 -1.11
C ILE A 40 -6.61 -0.26 -0.32
N ALA A 41 -5.95 -0.27 0.85
CA ALA A 41 -5.79 0.93 1.67
C ALA A 41 -5.05 2.04 0.89
N LEU A 42 -3.98 1.68 0.15
CA LEU A 42 -3.26 2.62 -0.71
C LEU A 42 -4.15 3.22 -1.78
N ARG A 43 -4.97 2.41 -2.45
CA ARG A 43 -5.87 2.86 -3.53
C ARG A 43 -6.85 3.92 -3.05
N LYS A 44 -7.27 3.86 -1.78
CA LYS A 44 -8.15 4.86 -1.17
C LYS A 44 -7.47 6.22 -0.97
N ARG A 45 -6.13 6.28 -0.93
CA ARG A 45 -5.34 7.50 -0.70
C ARG A 45 -4.68 8.08 -1.95
N VAL A 46 -4.54 7.30 -3.00
CA VAL A 46 -3.97 7.77 -4.27
C VAL A 46 -5.05 8.24 -5.25
N LYS A 47 -4.67 9.09 -6.21
CA LYS A 47 -5.58 9.52 -7.28
C LYS A 47 -5.99 8.34 -8.14
N SER A 48 -7.22 8.39 -8.68
CA SER A 48 -7.86 7.25 -9.36
C SER A 48 -7.13 6.73 -10.59
N GLU A 49 -6.34 7.57 -11.27
CA GLU A 49 -5.52 7.22 -12.41
C GLU A 49 -4.31 6.34 -12.05
N TYR A 50 -3.94 6.28 -10.76
CA TYR A 50 -2.86 5.45 -10.27
C TYR A 50 -3.41 4.19 -9.59
N THR A 51 -2.97 3.02 -10.06
CA THR A 51 -3.27 1.74 -9.42
C THR A 51 -2.03 1.21 -8.71
N PRO A 52 -2.00 1.19 -7.37
CA PRO A 52 -0.88 0.62 -6.62
C PRO A 52 -0.86 -0.90 -6.78
N GLN A 53 0.32 -1.47 -7.03
CA GLN A 53 0.53 -2.91 -7.09
C GLN A 53 1.66 -3.29 -6.12
N ILE A 54 1.41 -4.24 -5.24
CA ILE A 54 2.40 -4.71 -4.26
C ILE A 54 2.91 -6.07 -4.71
N TYR A 55 4.20 -6.11 -5.01
CA TYR A 55 4.90 -7.33 -5.36
C TYR A 55 5.54 -7.94 -4.12
N PHE A 56 5.20 -9.19 -3.86
CA PHE A 56 5.74 -9.95 -2.74
C PHE A 56 7.00 -10.71 -3.20
N ALA A 57 8.16 -10.35 -2.65
CA ALA A 57 9.44 -10.98 -2.96
C ALA A 57 9.91 -11.86 -1.79
N PRO A 58 9.40 -13.10 -1.65
CA PRO A 58 9.65 -13.95 -0.49
C PRO A 58 11.14 -14.26 -0.29
N ASN A 59 11.88 -14.47 -1.39
CA ASN A 59 13.31 -14.79 -1.35
C ASN A 59 14.19 -13.62 -0.86
N HIS A 60 13.65 -12.40 -0.89
CA HIS A 60 14.35 -11.18 -0.49
C HIS A 60 13.81 -10.58 0.82
N ASN A 61 12.84 -11.25 1.46
CA ASN A 61 12.13 -10.73 2.64
C ASN A 61 11.62 -9.29 2.47
N ALA A 62 11.13 -8.98 1.26
CA ALA A 62 10.79 -7.61 0.86
C ALA A 62 9.46 -7.56 0.12
N CYS A 63 8.85 -6.36 0.16
CA CYS A 63 7.74 -6.00 -0.70
C CYS A 63 8.11 -4.77 -1.51
N GLU A 64 7.69 -4.74 -2.77
CA GLU A 64 7.89 -3.59 -3.64
C GLU A 64 6.54 -3.05 -4.09
N LEU A 65 6.36 -1.74 -4.02
CA LEU A 65 5.21 -1.02 -4.55
C LEU A 65 5.56 -0.53 -5.95
N ARG A 66 4.81 -1.00 -6.95
CA ARG A 66 4.78 -0.40 -8.27
C ARG A 66 3.64 0.61 -8.36
N ILE A 67 3.98 1.86 -8.64
CA ILE A 67 3.02 2.94 -8.83
C ILE A 67 3.56 3.99 -9.79
N ALA A 68 2.70 4.54 -10.65
CA ALA A 68 3.09 5.52 -11.66
C ALA A 68 4.28 5.08 -12.55
N GLY A 69 4.40 3.77 -12.80
CA GLY A 69 5.49 3.19 -13.60
C GLY A 69 6.84 3.06 -12.89
N GLU A 70 6.93 3.44 -11.61
CA GLU A 70 8.14 3.38 -10.79
C GLU A 70 8.00 2.32 -9.69
N TRP A 71 9.13 1.91 -9.12
CA TRP A 71 9.23 0.90 -8.05
C TRP A 71 9.74 1.54 -6.76
N LEU A 72 9.03 1.28 -5.65
CA LEU A 72 9.36 1.74 -4.32
C LEU A 72 9.47 0.55 -3.37
N VAL A 73 10.54 0.49 -2.58
CA VAL A 73 10.67 -0.55 -1.55
C VAL A 73 9.76 -0.21 -0.38
N LEU A 74 8.89 -1.14 0.01
CA LEU A 74 8.04 -0.99 1.18
C LEU A 74 8.79 -1.40 2.46
N PRO A 75 8.39 -0.86 3.63
CA PRO A 75 8.97 -1.26 4.90
C PRO A 75 8.84 -2.77 5.15
N SER A 76 9.84 -3.36 5.80
CA SER A 76 9.83 -4.79 6.17
C SER A 76 8.63 -5.20 7.03
N THR A 77 8.04 -4.27 7.77
CA THR A 77 6.81 -4.50 8.54
C THR A 77 5.62 -4.87 7.65
N VAL A 78 5.55 -4.32 6.43
CA VAL A 78 4.53 -4.70 5.43
C VAL A 78 4.76 -6.14 4.98
N TYR A 79 6.02 -6.50 4.70
CA TYR A 79 6.39 -7.87 4.31
C TYR A 79 5.97 -8.89 5.37
N TRP A 80 6.34 -8.68 6.63
CA TRP A 80 5.99 -9.61 7.70
C TRP A 80 4.49 -9.69 7.95
N TRP A 81 3.77 -8.59 7.75
CA TRP A 81 2.31 -8.58 7.87
C TRP A 81 1.66 -9.43 6.76
N LEU A 82 2.05 -9.23 5.51
CA LEU A 82 1.56 -10.02 4.37
C LEU A 82 1.97 -11.50 4.49
N ARG A 83 3.22 -11.78 4.89
CA ARG A 83 3.71 -13.17 5.07
C ARG A 83 2.89 -13.95 6.10
N LYS A 84 2.48 -13.30 7.19
CA LYS A 84 1.61 -13.93 8.20
C LYS A 84 0.26 -14.34 7.59
N ILE A 85 -0.34 -13.47 6.79
CA ILE A 85 -1.62 -13.74 6.13
C ILE A 85 -1.48 -14.87 5.12
N GLU A 86 -0.42 -14.84 4.31
CA GLU A 86 -0.10 -15.92 3.36
C GLU A 86 0.09 -17.27 4.07
N SER A 87 0.64 -17.28 5.29
CA SER A 87 0.76 -18.49 6.12
C SER A 87 -0.55 -18.94 6.80
N GLY A 88 -1.68 -18.28 6.51
CA GLY A 88 -3.00 -18.62 7.06
C GLY A 88 -3.37 -17.92 8.36
N ALA A 89 -2.56 -16.96 8.84
CA ALA A 89 -2.94 -16.16 10.00
C ALA A 89 -4.05 -15.17 9.64
N ALA A 90 -4.94 -14.91 10.60
CA ALA A 90 -5.95 -13.86 10.44
C ALA A 90 -5.28 -12.48 10.29
N ALA A 91 -5.67 -11.75 9.24
CA ALA A 91 -5.26 -10.36 9.03
C ALA A 91 -5.79 -9.48 10.17
N LYS A 92 -4.97 -8.54 10.64
CA LYS A 92 -5.34 -7.59 11.70
C LYS A 92 -5.07 -6.16 11.23
N PRO A 93 -5.89 -5.18 11.62
CA PRO A 93 -5.63 -3.78 11.32
C PRO A 93 -4.22 -3.38 11.75
N SER A 94 -3.59 -2.50 10.99
CA SER A 94 -2.20 -2.10 11.19
C SER A 94 -1.93 -0.74 10.56
N VAL A 95 -0.89 -0.05 11.02
CA VAL A 95 -0.43 1.21 10.45
C VAL A 95 1.00 1.06 9.98
N PHE A 96 1.30 1.54 8.78
CA PHE A 96 2.63 1.46 8.17
C PHE A 96 3.11 2.83 7.72
N SER A 97 4.34 3.21 8.08
CA SER A 97 4.97 4.41 7.54
C SER A 97 5.60 4.10 6.19
N ILE A 98 5.03 4.58 5.10
CA ILE A 98 5.49 4.29 3.73
C ILE A 98 5.95 5.55 3.01
N ALA A 99 6.97 5.41 2.16
CA ALA A 99 7.39 6.45 1.23
C ALA A 99 6.57 6.35 -0.05
N ILE A 100 6.03 7.47 -0.53
CA ILE A 100 5.24 7.53 -1.77
C ILE A 100 5.40 8.88 -2.48
N TYR A 101 5.24 8.92 -3.79
CA TYR A 101 5.34 10.16 -4.56
C TYR A 101 4.20 11.12 -4.23
N LEU A 102 4.53 12.37 -3.88
CA LEU A 102 3.54 13.37 -3.45
C LEU A 102 2.39 13.54 -4.46
N GLN A 103 2.72 13.55 -5.75
CA GLN A 103 1.77 13.78 -6.83
C GLN A 103 0.71 12.68 -7.02
N VAL A 104 1.00 11.46 -6.54
CA VAL A 104 0.09 10.32 -6.69
C VAL A 104 -0.96 10.31 -5.58
N LEU A 105 -0.70 11.03 -4.48
CA LEU A 105 -1.66 11.20 -3.39
C LEU A 105 -2.81 12.09 -3.83
N LYS A 106 -3.99 11.83 -3.28
CA LYS A 106 -5.11 12.76 -3.37
C LYS A 106 -4.78 14.06 -2.65
N ASP A 107 -5.39 15.16 -3.06
CA ASP A 107 -5.04 16.50 -2.56
C ASP A 107 -5.26 16.63 -1.04
N ASN A 108 -6.22 15.90 -0.47
CA ASN A 108 -6.50 15.86 0.97
C ASN A 108 -5.50 15.00 1.77
N GLU A 109 -4.66 14.21 1.10
CA GLU A 109 -3.66 13.33 1.70
C GLU A 109 -2.26 13.92 1.68
N ILE A 110 -2.07 15.03 0.95
CA ILE A 110 -0.82 15.77 0.91
C ILE A 110 -0.63 16.43 2.29
N PRO A 111 0.45 16.15 3.02
CA PRO A 111 0.75 16.86 4.26
C PRO A 111 0.81 18.34 3.94
N SER A 112 -0.10 19.13 4.51
CA SER A 112 -0.05 20.58 4.39
C SER A 112 1.33 21.01 4.87
N ALA A 113 2.11 21.63 3.99
CA ALA A 113 3.37 22.25 4.38
C ALA A 113 3.01 23.23 5.49
N ARG A 114 3.28 22.86 6.76
CA ARG A 114 3.20 23.78 7.88
C ARG A 114 4.10 24.94 7.51
N THR A 115 3.45 26.01 7.11
CA THR A 115 4.09 27.29 6.89
C THR A 115 4.24 27.84 8.31
N ASP A 116 5.31 27.41 8.99
CA ASP A 116 5.72 28.03 10.24
C ASP A 116 6.09 29.48 9.88
N ARG A 117 5.14 30.38 10.14
CA ARG A 117 5.34 31.83 10.18
C ARG A 117 5.79 32.23 11.57
#